data_AF-A0A2K3NWG6-F1
#
_entry.id   AF-A0A2K3NWG6-F1
#
_cell.length_a   1.000
_cell.length_b   1.000
_cell.length_c   1.000
_cell.angle_alpha   90.00
_cell.angle_beta   90.00
_cell.angle_gamma   90.00
#
_symmetry.space_group_name_H-M   'P 1'
#
loop_
_entity.id
_entity.type
_entity.pdbx_description
1 polymer ?
#
loop_
_entity_poly.entity_id
_entity_poly.type
_entity_poly.pdbx_seq_one_letter_code
_entity_poly.pdbx_strand_id
1 'polypeptide(L)'
;KSTTKLDNVLARADNRISHVLRKSQAQNKSRKSFIFAVNLQIPGGKGASHHSAVFYFATNEPIQTGSLLYRFINGDDSFRNQRFKLVNRIVKGPWIVKKAVGNHSACLLGKALTCNYHRGSNYFEIDVDIGSSAIANAILHLALSFVNSVTIDMGFVVEAAMEEELPERLIGAVRVCQMEMSSATVVDSLHAPVSMPCGIGLAKVNHHKSEEDVEFN
;
A
#
# COMPACT_ATOMS: atom_id res chain seq x y z
N LYS A 1 -4.60 7.07 -12.76
CA LYS A 1 -5.52 7.44 -11.66
C LYS A 1 -6.29 6.19 -11.28
N SER A 2 -6.09 5.61 -10.09
CA SER A 2 -6.82 4.41 -9.66
C SER A 2 -8.10 4.81 -8.94
N THR A 3 -9.22 4.17 -9.30
CA THR A 3 -10.52 4.33 -8.61
C THR A 3 -10.64 3.41 -7.40
N THR A 4 -9.70 2.48 -7.21
CA THR A 4 -9.69 1.53 -6.11
C THR A 4 -8.45 1.70 -5.25
N LYS A 5 -8.55 1.26 -3.99
CA LYS A 5 -7.39 1.06 -3.12
C LYS A 5 -6.46 0.04 -3.77
N LEU A 6 -5.16 0.23 -3.55
CA LEU A 6 -4.15 -0.70 -3.98
C LEU A 6 -3.86 -1.62 -2.79
N ASP A 7 -4.19 -2.90 -2.94
CA ASP A 7 -4.01 -3.94 -1.93
C ASP A 7 -2.86 -4.89 -2.33
N ASN A 8 -2.20 -5.48 -1.34
CA ASN A 8 -1.17 -6.52 -1.49
C ASN A 8 -0.13 -6.19 -2.59
N VAL A 9 0.49 -5.02 -2.44
CA VAL A 9 1.40 -4.39 -3.38
C VAL A 9 2.59 -5.28 -3.72
N LEU A 10 3.11 -6.06 -2.77
CA LEU A 10 4.24 -6.98 -2.97
C LEU A 10 3.87 -8.26 -3.74
N ALA A 11 2.59 -8.66 -3.78
CA ALA A 11 2.20 -9.82 -4.59
C ALA A 11 2.25 -9.50 -6.09
N ARG A 12 2.08 -8.22 -6.46
CA ARG A 12 1.92 -7.81 -7.86
C ARG A 12 3.14 -8.16 -8.71
N ALA A 13 2.88 -8.55 -9.96
CA ALA A 13 3.95 -8.90 -10.91
C ALA A 13 4.79 -7.69 -11.33
N ASP A 14 4.19 -6.50 -11.38
CA ASP A 14 4.82 -5.23 -11.76
C ASP A 14 5.49 -4.51 -10.57
N ASN A 15 5.42 -5.06 -9.36
CA ASN A 15 6.06 -4.47 -8.20
C ASN A 15 7.60 -4.58 -8.32
N ARG A 16 8.25 -3.43 -8.47
CA ARG A 16 9.71 -3.34 -8.69
C ARG A 16 10.51 -3.94 -7.54
N ILE A 17 10.08 -3.74 -6.29
CA ILE A 17 10.77 -4.25 -5.10
C ILE A 17 10.75 -5.78 -5.08
N SER A 18 9.56 -6.36 -5.27
CA SER A 18 9.33 -7.79 -5.35
C SER A 18 10.09 -8.43 -6.52
N HIS A 19 10.10 -7.77 -7.68
CA HIS A 19 10.87 -8.22 -8.83
C HIS A 19 12.38 -8.27 -8.54
N VAL A 20 12.95 -7.22 -7.93
CA VAL A 20 14.36 -7.19 -7.55
C VAL A 20 14.70 -8.28 -6.54
N LEU A 21 13.83 -8.52 -5.56
CA LEU A 21 14.02 -9.57 -4.55
C LEU A 21 13.99 -10.96 -5.18
N ARG A 22 12.98 -11.28 -6.00
CA ARG A 22 12.89 -12.56 -6.71
C ARG A 22 14.13 -12.81 -7.57
N LYS A 23 14.61 -11.78 -8.30
CA LYS A 23 15.83 -11.87 -9.10
C LYS A 23 17.07 -12.11 -8.24
N SER A 24 17.21 -11.41 -7.12
CA SER A 24 18.36 -11.58 -6.20
C SER A 24 18.36 -12.96 -5.53
N GLN A 25 17.18 -13.49 -5.20
CA GLN A 25 17.00 -14.84 -4.67
C GLN A 25 17.33 -15.92 -5.69
N ALA A 26 16.87 -15.79 -6.93
CA ALA A 26 17.21 -16.71 -8.02
C ALA A 26 18.72 -16.80 -8.26
N GLN A 27 19.47 -15.72 -7.97
CA GLN A 27 20.92 -15.66 -8.06
C GLN A 27 21.65 -16.10 -6.77
N ASN A 28 20.94 -16.62 -5.76
CA ASN A 28 21.46 -16.98 -4.43
C ASN A 28 22.15 -15.83 -3.66
N LYS A 29 21.91 -14.57 -4.04
CA LYS A 29 22.55 -13.39 -3.42
C LYS A 29 21.78 -12.84 -2.22
N SER A 30 20.52 -13.23 -2.04
CA SER A 30 19.66 -12.66 -0.99
C SER A 30 18.66 -13.69 -0.41
N ARG A 31 19.13 -14.91 -0.12
CA ARG A 31 18.27 -15.97 0.43
C ARG A 31 17.72 -15.68 1.83
N LYS A 32 18.32 -14.74 2.56
CA LYS A 32 17.98 -14.43 3.96
C LYS A 32 17.13 -13.16 4.12
N SER A 33 16.86 -12.44 3.04
CA SER A 33 16.11 -11.19 3.13
C SER A 33 14.61 -11.46 3.27
N PHE A 34 14.02 -10.77 4.25
CA PHE A 34 12.60 -10.69 4.43
C PHE A 34 12.16 -9.24 4.26
N ILE A 35 11.07 -9.00 3.53
CA ILE A 35 10.48 -7.66 3.44
C ILE A 35 9.27 -7.54 4.34
N PHE A 36 9.28 -6.51 5.17
CA PHE A 36 8.10 -6.03 5.85
C PHE A 36 7.63 -4.74 5.17
N ALA A 37 6.40 -4.72 4.67
CA ALA A 37 5.81 -3.55 4.05
C ALA A 37 4.64 -3.01 4.86
N VAL A 38 4.53 -1.69 4.92
CA VAL A 38 3.34 -0.99 5.42
C VAL A 38 2.84 -0.08 4.30
N ASN A 39 1.63 -0.34 3.82
CA ASN A 39 0.95 0.45 2.81
C ASN A 39 -0.14 1.29 3.49
N LEU A 40 0.12 2.58 3.68
CA LEU A 40 -0.92 3.51 4.14
C LEU A 40 -1.82 3.86 2.97
N GLN A 41 -3.05 3.37 3.01
CA GLN A 41 -4.05 3.61 1.98
C GLN A 41 -4.77 4.92 2.29
N ILE A 42 -4.50 5.93 1.47
CA ILE A 42 -4.98 7.29 1.63
C ILE A 42 -6.23 7.44 0.75
N PRO A 43 -7.42 7.63 1.34
CA PRO A 43 -8.63 7.85 0.56
C PRO A 43 -8.49 9.13 -0.26
N GLY A 44 -8.90 9.05 -1.53
CA GLY A 44 -9.20 10.25 -2.29
C GLY A 44 -10.44 10.94 -1.73
N GLY A 45 -10.50 12.28 -1.79
CA GLY A 45 -11.77 13.00 -1.64
C GLY A 45 -12.79 12.61 -2.72
N LYS A 46 -14.00 13.19 -2.69
CA LYS A 46 -15.05 12.90 -3.69
C LYS A 46 -14.52 13.13 -5.12
N GLY A 47 -14.45 12.07 -5.92
CA GLY A 47 -13.96 12.09 -7.30
C GLY A 47 -12.43 12.10 -7.47
N ALA A 48 -11.66 12.02 -6.38
CA ALA A 48 -10.20 11.97 -6.41
C ALA A 48 -9.68 10.53 -6.33
N SER A 49 -8.49 10.30 -6.88
CA SER A 49 -7.84 8.99 -6.83
C SER A 49 -7.37 8.65 -5.43
N HIS A 50 -7.45 7.36 -5.10
CA HIS A 50 -6.77 6.80 -3.94
C HIS A 50 -5.25 6.88 -4.13
N HIS A 51 -4.54 7.15 -3.03
CA HIS A 51 -3.09 7.13 -3.00
C HIS A 51 -2.61 6.06 -2.02
N SER A 52 -1.41 5.55 -2.26
CA SER A 52 -0.72 4.62 -1.37
C SER A 52 0.64 5.17 -1.01
N ALA A 53 0.92 5.30 0.29
CA ALA A 53 2.27 5.53 0.77
C ALA A 53 2.82 4.19 1.30
N VAL A 54 3.69 3.55 0.50
CA VAL A 54 4.22 2.22 0.80
C VAL A 54 5.65 2.32 1.33
N PHE A 55 5.87 1.84 2.54
CA PHE A 55 7.17 1.78 3.19
C PHE A 55 7.66 0.34 3.23
N TYR A 56 8.84 0.09 2.68
CA TYR A 56 9.47 -1.23 2.64
C TYR A 56 10.65 -1.28 3.59
N PHE A 57 10.67 -2.27 4.49
CA PHE A 57 11.75 -2.54 5.41
C PHE A 57 12.32 -3.92 5.12
N ALA A 58 13.62 -3.99 4.86
CA ALA A 58 14.31 -5.24 4.56
C ALA A 58 15.11 -5.70 5.77
N THR A 59 15.03 -6.99 6.08
CA THR A 59 15.94 -7.61 7.04
C THR A 59 17.22 -8.04 6.32
N ASN A 60 18.36 -7.79 6.96
CA ASN A 60 19.65 -8.34 6.50
C ASN A 60 19.83 -9.79 6.98
N GLU A 61 19.30 -10.08 8.17
CA GLU A 61 19.32 -11.40 8.79
C GLU A 61 17.93 -12.05 8.79
N PRO A 62 17.85 -13.38 8.89
CA PRO A 62 16.59 -14.09 9.04
C PRO A 62 15.85 -13.62 10.29
N ILE A 63 14.52 -13.59 10.22
CA ILE A 63 13.69 -13.30 11.38
C ILE A 63 13.83 -14.45 12.38
N GLN A 64 14.26 -14.13 13.60
CA GLN A 64 14.49 -15.12 14.66
C GLN A 64 13.20 -15.83 15.03
N THR A 65 13.16 -17.15 14.87
CA THR A 65 12.03 -17.99 15.28
C THR A 65 11.68 -17.77 16.76
N GLY A 66 10.39 -17.64 17.06
CA GLY A 66 9.89 -17.41 18.42
C GLY A 66 9.94 -15.95 18.90
N SER A 67 10.68 -15.06 18.21
CA SER A 67 10.67 -13.63 18.52
C SER A 67 9.26 -13.03 18.39
N LEU A 68 9.02 -11.88 19.04
CA LEU A 68 7.74 -11.17 18.94
C LEU A 68 7.37 -10.86 17.48
N LEU A 69 8.34 -10.41 16.67
CA LEU A 69 8.12 -10.15 15.25
C LEU A 69 7.77 -11.43 14.47
N TYR A 70 8.45 -12.55 14.77
CA TYR A 70 8.13 -13.84 14.15
C TYR A 70 6.70 -14.29 14.49
N ARG A 71 6.29 -14.17 15.76
CA ARG A 71 4.93 -14.50 16.20
C ARG A 71 3.91 -13.57 15.56
N PHE A 72 4.21 -12.28 15.42
CA PHE A 72 3.33 -11.31 14.76
C PHE A 72 3.11 -11.64 13.27
N ILE A 73 4.18 -11.95 12.55
CA ILE A 73 4.11 -12.29 11.12
C ILE A 73 3.33 -13.58 10.90
N ASN A 74 3.52 -14.59 11.75
CA ASN A 74 2.91 -15.93 11.56
C ASN A 74 1.66 -16.18 12.42
N GLY A 75 1.23 -15.21 13.21
CA GLY A 75 0.05 -15.30 14.08
C GLY A 75 -1.26 -15.04 13.35
N ASP A 76 -2.34 -14.85 14.11
CA ASP A 76 -3.65 -14.47 13.58
C ASP A 76 -3.87 -12.94 13.60
N ASP A 77 -4.95 -12.50 12.96
CA ASP A 77 -5.30 -11.09 12.86
C ASP A 77 -5.75 -10.50 14.20
N SER A 78 -6.29 -11.31 15.12
CA SER A 78 -6.64 -10.82 16.46
C SER A 78 -5.38 -10.38 17.21
N PHE A 79 -4.34 -11.20 17.18
CA PHE A 79 -3.04 -10.88 17.73
C PHE A 79 -2.43 -9.67 17.03
N ARG A 80 -2.40 -9.65 15.69
CA ARG A 80 -1.82 -8.54 14.93
C ARG A 80 -2.52 -7.22 15.22
N ASN A 81 -3.85 -7.22 15.26
CA ASN A 81 -4.66 -6.04 15.52
C ASN A 81 -4.41 -5.48 16.93
N GLN A 82 -4.18 -6.35 17.91
CA GLN A 82 -3.86 -5.95 19.28
C GLN A 82 -2.44 -5.41 19.46
N ARG A 83 -1.53 -5.66 18.52
CA ARG A 83 -0.10 -5.42 18.68
C ARG A 83 0.50 -4.42 17.71
N PHE A 84 -0.10 -4.19 16.54
CA PHE A 84 0.50 -3.29 15.55
C PHE A 84 0.38 -1.81 15.97
N LYS A 85 1.52 -1.19 16.30
CA LYS A 85 1.62 0.17 16.82
C LYS A 85 2.39 1.09 15.87
N LEU A 86 1.88 2.30 15.68
CA LEU A 86 2.59 3.43 15.09
C LEU A 86 3.03 4.36 16.21
N VAL A 87 4.28 4.82 16.12
CA VAL A 87 4.83 5.91 16.93
C VAL A 87 5.22 7.02 15.97
N ASN A 88 4.70 8.22 16.17
CA ASN A 88 4.87 9.35 15.26
C ASN A 88 5.24 10.64 15.96
N ARG A 89 6.07 11.44 15.28
CA ARG A 89 6.52 12.75 15.77
C ARG A 89 6.52 13.76 14.64
N ILE A 90 5.89 14.91 14.86
CA ILE A 90 6.04 16.08 13.98
C ILE A 90 7.35 16.78 14.31
N VAL A 91 8.32 16.64 13.42
CA VAL A 91 9.65 17.27 13.53
C VAL A 91 9.56 18.75 13.16
N LYS A 92 8.91 19.03 12.03
CA LYS A 92 8.69 20.39 11.51
C LYS A 92 7.22 20.50 11.10
N GLY A 93 6.61 21.64 11.36
CA GLY A 93 5.24 21.92 10.93
C GLY A 93 4.52 22.93 11.82
N PRO A 94 3.37 23.45 11.37
CA PRO A 94 2.53 24.35 12.15
C PRO A 94 2.09 23.74 13.49
N TRP A 95 1.86 24.58 14.50
CA TRP A 95 1.47 24.12 15.84
C TRP A 95 0.17 23.29 15.83
N ILE A 96 -0.77 23.61 14.94
CA ILE A 96 -2.04 22.88 14.79
C ILE A 96 -1.82 21.43 14.34
N VAL A 97 -0.88 21.21 13.41
CA VAL A 97 -0.49 19.86 12.95
C VAL A 97 0.22 19.12 14.07
N LYS A 98 1.15 19.79 14.77
CA LYS A 98 1.85 19.22 15.94
C LYS A 98 0.89 18.77 17.02
N LYS A 99 -0.14 19.56 17.32
CA LYS A 99 -1.14 19.23 18.33
C LYS A 99 -2.03 18.07 17.90
N ALA A 100 -2.56 18.11 16.67
CA ALA A 100 -3.44 17.07 16.15
C ALA A 100 -2.74 15.70 16.10
N VAL A 101 -1.52 15.64 15.54
CA VAL A 101 -0.74 14.40 15.46
C VAL A 101 -0.15 14.02 16.83
N GLY A 102 0.19 15.00 17.67
CA GLY A 102 0.74 14.77 19.00
C GLY A 102 -0.23 14.11 19.97
N ASN A 103 -1.53 14.39 19.85
CA ASN A 103 -2.58 13.67 20.60
C ASN A 103 -2.65 12.17 20.26
N HIS A 104 -2.04 11.78 19.14
CA HIS A 104 -1.94 10.41 18.66
C HIS A 104 -0.47 10.07 18.37
N SER A 105 0.46 10.53 19.22
CA SER A 105 1.91 10.31 19.06
C SER A 105 2.32 8.83 19.14
N ALA A 106 1.50 8.00 19.79
CA ALA A 106 1.55 6.55 19.69
C ALA A 106 0.12 6.02 19.57
N CYS A 107 -0.12 5.10 18.63
CA CYS A 107 -1.44 4.56 18.36
C CYS A 107 -1.36 3.09 17.94
N LEU A 108 -2.18 2.23 18.55
CA LEU A 108 -2.42 0.87 18.10
C LEU A 108 -3.25 0.90 16.80
N LEU A 109 -2.58 0.95 15.66
CA LEU A 109 -3.21 1.03 14.34
C LEU A 109 -4.17 -0.13 14.11
N GLY A 110 -3.80 -1.34 14.52
CA GLY A 110 -4.63 -2.52 14.35
C GLY A 110 -5.95 -2.49 15.13
N LYS A 111 -6.06 -1.63 16.16
CA LYS A 111 -7.33 -1.38 16.87
C LYS A 111 -8.07 -0.16 16.32
N ALA A 112 -7.33 0.85 15.87
CA ALA A 112 -7.88 2.14 15.47
C ALA A 112 -8.37 2.18 14.01
N LEU A 113 -7.82 1.31 13.16
CA LEU A 113 -8.03 1.27 11.72
C LEU A 113 -8.23 -0.17 11.25
N THR A 114 -8.93 -0.34 10.13
CA THR A 114 -8.94 -1.61 9.40
C THR A 114 -7.55 -1.88 8.83
N CYS A 115 -6.96 -3.01 9.23
CA CYS A 115 -5.69 -3.51 8.71
C CYS A 115 -5.92 -4.84 7.99
N ASN A 116 -5.45 -4.96 6.74
CA ASN A 116 -5.42 -6.23 6.02
C ASN A 116 -3.98 -6.75 5.98
N TYR A 117 -3.80 -8.05 6.26
CA TYR A 117 -2.49 -8.66 6.42
C TYR A 117 -2.22 -9.65 5.29
N HIS A 118 -1.07 -9.50 4.64
CA HIS A 118 -0.67 -10.33 3.51
C HIS A 118 0.68 -11.00 3.78
N ARG A 119 0.69 -12.33 3.83
CA ARG A 119 1.89 -13.14 4.06
C ARG A 119 2.28 -13.86 2.77
N GLY A 120 3.43 -13.49 2.21
CA GLY A 120 4.08 -14.26 1.12
C GLY A 120 4.99 -15.36 1.65
N SER A 121 5.94 -15.84 0.84
CA SER A 121 7.01 -16.72 1.33
C SER A 121 8.11 -15.91 2.04
N ASN A 122 8.53 -14.80 1.44
CA ASN A 122 9.64 -13.95 1.88
C ASN A 122 9.23 -12.51 2.22
N TYR A 123 7.94 -12.26 2.39
CA TYR A 123 7.45 -10.95 2.80
C TYR A 123 6.23 -11.03 3.72
N PHE A 124 5.98 -9.92 4.40
CA PHE A 124 4.74 -9.61 5.10
C PHE A 124 4.36 -8.16 4.78
N GLU A 125 3.11 -7.93 4.45
CA GLU A 125 2.57 -6.61 4.12
C GLU A 125 1.33 -6.32 4.96
N ILE A 126 1.22 -5.08 5.43
CA ILE A 126 0.05 -4.55 6.11
C ILE A 126 -0.52 -3.41 5.28
N ASP A 127 -1.74 -3.61 4.77
CA ASP A 127 -2.54 -2.54 4.18
C ASP A 127 -3.33 -1.87 5.30
N VAL A 128 -3.07 -0.58 5.52
CA VAL A 128 -3.70 0.22 6.58
C VAL A 128 -4.68 1.19 5.95
N ASP A 129 -5.98 0.93 6.12
CA ASP A 129 -7.03 1.78 5.58
C ASP A 129 -7.27 3.00 6.46
N ILE A 130 -6.65 4.13 6.10
CA ILE A 130 -6.85 5.39 6.84
C ILE A 130 -8.31 5.85 6.77
N GLY A 131 -9.02 5.54 5.67
CA GLY A 131 -10.42 5.91 5.47
C GLY A 131 -11.40 5.20 6.40
N SER A 132 -10.98 4.13 7.07
CA SER A 132 -11.81 3.39 8.03
C SER A 132 -12.09 4.16 9.33
N SER A 133 -11.36 5.26 9.59
CA SER A 133 -11.57 6.12 10.76
C SER A 133 -11.69 7.58 10.36
N ALA A 134 -12.81 8.21 10.72
CA ALA A 134 -13.03 9.64 10.49
C ALA A 134 -11.96 10.51 11.15
N ILE A 135 -11.49 10.12 12.35
CA ILE A 135 -10.46 10.85 13.11
C ILE A 135 -9.11 10.73 12.39
N ALA A 136 -8.70 9.52 12.02
CA ALA A 136 -7.42 9.30 11.33
C ALA A 136 -7.40 10.01 9.97
N ASN A 137 -8.51 9.91 9.22
CA ASN A 137 -8.66 10.59 7.95
C ASN A 137 -8.56 12.12 8.09
N ALA A 138 -9.21 12.70 9.10
CA ALA A 138 -9.14 14.13 9.37
C ALA A 138 -7.71 14.59 9.73
N ILE A 139 -7.02 13.84 10.60
CA ILE A 139 -5.64 14.14 11.00
C ILE A 139 -4.69 14.05 9.80
N LEU A 140 -4.82 13.01 8.97
CA LEU A 140 -4.00 12.84 7.77
C LEU A 140 -4.23 14.00 6.79
N HIS A 141 -5.48 14.33 6.48
CA HIS A 141 -5.77 15.43 5.55
C HIS A 141 -5.31 16.79 6.08
N LEU A 142 -5.36 17.01 7.39
CA LEU A 142 -4.75 18.18 8.02
C LEU A 142 -3.23 18.19 7.84
N ALA A 143 -2.54 17.08 8.04
CA ALA A 143 -1.10 17.01 7.80
C ALA A 143 -0.77 17.25 6.32
N LEU A 144 -1.57 16.69 5.40
CA LEU A 144 -1.41 16.85 3.96
C LEU A 144 -1.72 18.27 3.48
N SER A 145 -2.63 19.02 4.13
CA SER A 145 -2.86 20.43 3.77
C SER A 145 -1.65 21.32 4.03
N PHE A 146 -0.71 20.86 4.85
CA PHE A 146 0.56 21.54 5.15
C PHE A 146 1.77 20.78 4.61
N VAL A 147 1.59 19.86 3.66
CA VAL A 147 2.59 18.85 3.30
C VAL A 147 3.95 19.45 2.94
N ASN A 148 3.98 20.59 2.24
CA ASN A 148 5.22 21.30 1.83
C ASN A 148 6.02 21.91 2.99
N SER A 149 5.47 21.91 4.21
CA SER A 149 6.07 22.51 5.41
C SER A 149 6.14 21.55 6.59
N VAL A 150 5.67 20.31 6.40
CA VAL A 150 5.60 19.30 7.45
C VAL A 150 6.68 18.24 7.24
N THR A 151 7.30 17.85 8.35
CA THR A 151 8.20 16.71 8.44
C THR A 151 7.72 15.81 9.56
N ILE A 152 7.50 14.54 9.24
CA ILE A 152 6.94 13.54 10.16
C ILE A 152 7.91 12.37 10.26
N ASP A 153 8.26 12.00 11.48
CA ASP A 153 8.86 10.69 11.76
C ASP A 153 7.74 9.69 12.07
N MET A 154 7.83 8.51 11.48
CA MET A 154 6.92 7.39 11.69
C MET A 154 7.75 6.15 12.00
N GLY A 155 7.49 5.51 13.13
CA GLY A 155 8.09 4.24 13.54
C GLY A 155 7.01 3.19 13.71
N PHE A 156 7.23 2.01 13.13
CA PHE A 156 6.31 0.88 13.22
C PHE A 156 6.86 -0.15 14.19
N VAL A 157 6.04 -0.58 15.15
CA VAL A 157 6.43 -1.44 16.27
C VAL A 157 5.39 -2.54 16.45
N VAL A 158 5.83 -3.72 16.87
CA VAL A 158 4.95 -4.71 17.49
C VAL A 158 4.97 -4.46 18.99
N GLU A 159 3.84 -4.03 19.54
CA GLU A 159 3.71 -3.70 20.95
C GLU A 159 3.98 -4.92 21.83
N ALA A 160 4.87 -4.77 22.80
CA ALA A 160 5.07 -5.77 23.84
C ALA A 160 3.91 -5.68 24.84
N ALA A 161 3.34 -6.82 25.22
CA ALA A 161 2.30 -6.91 26.26
C ALA A 161 2.78 -7.66 27.50
N MET A 162 3.89 -8.39 27.41
CA MET A 162 4.50 -9.12 28.52
C MET A 162 5.94 -8.64 28.76
N GLU A 163 6.47 -8.87 29.96
CA GLU A 163 7.79 -8.41 30.35
C GLU A 163 8.91 -9.04 29.51
N GLU A 164 8.78 -10.31 29.16
CA GLU A 164 9.71 -11.02 28.27
C GLU A 164 9.70 -10.52 26.82
N GLU A 165 8.67 -9.76 26.43
CA GLU A 165 8.57 -9.12 25.12
C GLU A 165 9.30 -7.77 25.09
N LEU A 166 9.73 -7.25 26.24
CA LEU A 166 10.43 -5.98 26.37
C LEU A 166 11.97 -6.11 26.24
N PRO A 167 12.65 -5.06 25.74
CA PRO A 167 12.07 -3.88 25.13
C PRO A 167 11.49 -4.21 23.74
N GLU A 168 10.38 -3.57 23.40
CA GLU A 168 9.84 -3.63 22.05
C GLU A 168 10.83 -3.01 21.05
N ARG A 169 10.90 -3.60 19.85
CA ARG A 169 11.84 -3.18 18.80
C ARG A 169 11.08 -2.61 17.62
N LEU A 170 11.60 -1.52 17.05
CA LEU A 170 11.11 -1.00 15.78
C LEU A 170 11.27 -2.07 14.69
N ILE A 171 10.19 -2.33 13.97
CA ILE A 171 10.25 -3.04 12.68
C ILE A 171 11.02 -2.17 11.69
N GLY A 172 10.72 -0.87 11.69
CA GLY A 172 11.33 0.12 10.84
C GLY A 172 10.83 1.52 11.16
N ALA A 173 11.56 2.52 10.68
CA ALA A 173 11.17 3.90 10.80
C ALA A 173 11.44 4.65 9.49
N VAL A 174 10.63 5.67 9.24
CA VAL A 174 10.72 6.53 8.06
C VAL A 174 10.52 7.97 8.48
N ARG A 175 11.26 8.88 7.84
CA ARG A 175 10.97 10.31 7.88
C ARG A 175 10.35 10.72 6.55
N VAL A 176 9.15 11.28 6.61
CA VAL A 176 8.46 11.88 5.47
C VAL A 176 8.69 13.39 5.51
N CYS A 177 9.33 13.92 4.48
CA CYS A 177 9.58 15.36 4.32
C CYS A 177 8.85 15.85 3.08
N GLN A 178 8.08 16.94 3.20
CA GLN A 178 7.65 17.76 2.06
C GLN A 178 7.09 16.92 0.89
N MET A 179 6.22 15.96 1.21
CA MET A 179 5.69 15.02 0.23
C MET A 179 4.86 15.75 -0.83
N GLU A 180 5.19 15.55 -2.10
CA GLU A 180 4.44 16.12 -3.21
C GLU A 180 3.47 15.07 -3.78
N MET A 181 2.18 15.19 -3.48
CA MET A 181 1.18 14.20 -3.92
C MET A 181 1.05 14.13 -5.46
N SER A 182 1.31 15.21 -6.19
CA SER A 182 1.32 15.24 -7.66
C SER A 182 2.43 14.38 -8.29
N SER A 183 3.48 14.05 -7.54
CA SER A 183 4.58 13.18 -8.00
C SER A 183 4.25 11.69 -7.91
N ALA A 184 3.08 11.33 -7.36
CA ALA A 184 2.67 9.95 -7.20
C ALA A 184 2.60 9.22 -8.55
N THR A 185 3.22 8.04 -8.61
CA THR A 185 3.16 7.17 -9.79
C THR A 185 1.80 6.47 -9.84
N VAL A 186 1.14 6.52 -11.00
CA VAL A 186 -0.07 5.75 -11.23
C VAL A 186 0.30 4.27 -11.35
N VAL A 187 -0.40 3.45 -10.56
CA VAL A 187 -0.34 2.00 -10.65
C VAL A 187 -1.70 1.51 -11.14
N ASP A 188 -1.70 0.69 -12.19
CA ASP A 188 -2.94 0.17 -12.76
C ASP A 188 -3.57 -0.87 -11.82
N SER A 189 -4.89 -0.83 -11.71
CA SER A 189 -5.66 -1.87 -11.03
C SER A 189 -5.58 -3.16 -11.83
N LEU A 190 -5.17 -4.27 -11.20
CA LEU A 190 -5.10 -5.59 -11.86
C LEU A 190 -6.48 -6.14 -12.28
N HIS A 191 -7.57 -5.44 -11.94
CA HIS A 191 -8.96 -5.74 -12.29
C HIS A 191 -9.68 -4.59 -13.01
N ALA A 192 -9.03 -3.92 -13.96
CA ALA A 192 -9.81 -3.27 -15.00
C ALA A 192 -10.18 -4.35 -16.05
N PRO A 193 -11.47 -4.56 -16.41
CA PRO A 193 -11.77 -5.38 -17.56
C PRO A 193 -11.04 -4.77 -18.75
N VAL A 194 -10.27 -5.61 -19.45
CA VAL A 194 -9.73 -5.28 -20.77
C VAL A 194 -10.93 -4.80 -21.57
N SER A 195 -10.96 -3.51 -21.94
CA SER A 195 -11.85 -3.07 -23.00
C SER A 195 -11.37 -3.82 -24.25
N MET A 196 -12.09 -4.88 -24.58
CA MET A 196 -11.95 -5.54 -25.87
C MET A 196 -12.08 -4.45 -26.93
N PRO A 197 -11.14 -4.32 -27.88
CA PRO A 197 -11.35 -3.47 -29.04
C PRO A 197 -12.58 -4.02 -29.75
N CYS A 198 -13.67 -3.28 -29.72
CA CYS A 198 -14.88 -3.66 -30.40
C CYS A 198 -14.62 -3.56 -31.91
N GLY A 199 -14.76 -4.70 -32.61
CA GLY A 199 -15.03 -4.74 -34.04
C GLY A 199 -13.81 -4.66 -34.94
N ILE A 200 -13.34 -5.83 -35.38
CA ILE A 200 -12.75 -5.99 -36.71
C ILE A 200 -13.80 -5.51 -37.72
N GLY A 201 -13.52 -4.41 -38.41
CA GLY A 201 -14.31 -3.98 -39.57
C GLY A 201 -14.21 -5.03 -40.66
N LEU A 202 -15.30 -5.76 -40.87
CA LEU A 202 -15.46 -6.64 -42.03
C LEU A 202 -15.46 -5.79 -43.31
N ALA A 203 -14.61 -6.20 -44.25
CA ALA A 203 -14.36 -5.58 -45.52
C ALA A 203 -15.64 -5.42 -46.35
N LYS A 204 -15.82 -4.23 -46.94
CA LYS A 204 -16.86 -3.94 -47.92
C LYS A 204 -16.37 -4.44 -49.29
N VAL A 205 -16.84 -5.61 -49.71
CA VAL A 205 -16.64 -6.13 -51.07
C VAL A 205 -17.76 -5.59 -51.95
N ASN A 206 -17.41 -4.80 -52.97
CA ASN A 206 -18.37 -4.30 -53.95
C ASN A 206 -18.73 -5.43 -54.92
N HIS A 207 -20.01 -5.80 -54.97
CA HIS A 207 -20.53 -6.65 -56.05
C HIS A 207 -20.98 -5.78 -57.24
N HIS A 208 -20.40 -6.10 -58.39
CA HIS A 208 -20.73 -5.62 -59.72
C HIS A 208 -22.18 -6.00 -60.05
N LYS A 209 -22.99 -5.03 -60.49
CA LYS A 209 -24.27 -5.30 -61.16
C LYS A 209 -23.98 -5.77 -62.59
N SER A 210 -24.62 -6.87 -62.98
CA SER A 210 -24.92 -7.20 -64.37
C SER A 210 -26.43 -7.42 -64.44
N GLU A 211 -27.10 -6.50 -65.13
CA GLU A 211 -28.51 -6.58 -65.53
C GLU A 211 -28.62 -7.51 -66.72
N GLU A 212 -29.52 -8.48 -66.66
CA GLU A 212 -30.21 -9.06 -67.81
C GLU A 212 -31.31 -9.97 -67.25
N ASP A 213 -32.56 -9.52 -67.32
CA ASP A 213 -33.71 -10.40 -67.47
C ASP A 213 -34.74 -9.67 -68.33
N VAL A 214 -34.91 -10.23 -69.53
CA VAL A 214 -35.93 -9.96 -70.51
C VAL A 214 -37.17 -10.74 -70.10
N GLU A 215 -38.33 -10.10 -69.97
CA GLU A 215 -39.58 -10.83 -70.16
C GLU A 215 -40.72 -9.97 -70.73
N PHE A 216 -41.53 -10.66 -71.51
CA PHE A 216 -42.52 -10.22 -72.48
C PHE A 216 -43.74 -9.53 -71.86
N ASN A 217 -44.19 -8.44 -72.49
CA ASN A 217 -45.52 -8.31 -73.08
C ASN A 217 -45.60 -7.11 -74.02
#